data_AF-A0A2P8IHC7-F1
#
_entry.id   AF-A0A2P8IHC7-F1
#
_cell.length_a   1.000
_cell.length_b   1.000
_cell.length_c   1.000
_cell.angle_alpha   90.00
_cell.angle_beta   90.00
_cell.angle_gamma   90.00
#
_symmetry.space_group_name_H-M   'P 1'
#
loop_
_entity.id
_entity.type
_entity.pdbx_description
1 polymer ?
#
loop_
_entity_poly.entity_id
_entity_poly.type
_entity_poly.pdbx_seq_one_letter_code
_entity_poly.pdbx_strand_id
1 'polypeptide(L)' 'MNHVTPTIEPTDVTETTAADTRQCAVCPHPWEAHDRIAMRFCTATVSENHTRGCVCGS' A
#
# COMPACT_ATOMS: atom_id res chain seq x y z
N MET A 1 27.94 26.31 -23.62
CA MET A 1 26.56 26.25 -23.08
C MET A 1 26.62 25.37 -21.84
N ASN A 2 26.47 25.97 -20.66
CA ASN A 2 26.65 25.29 -19.38
C ASN A 2 25.34 24.57 -19.03
N HIS A 3 25.34 23.24 -19.09
CA HIS A 3 24.18 22.47 -18.64
C HIS A 3 24.24 22.35 -17.12
N VAL A 4 23.33 23.05 -16.44
CA VAL A 4 23.07 22.91 -15.00
C VAL A 4 22.20 21.66 -14.81
N THR A 5 22.72 20.64 -14.16
CA THR A 5 21.93 19.48 -13.74
C THR A 5 21.29 19.79 -12.38
N PRO A 6 19.97 19.58 -12.18
CA PRO A 6 19.39 19.70 -10.85
C PRO A 6 19.84 18.50 -9.99
N THR A 7 20.62 18.76 -8.95
CA THR A 7 20.83 17.80 -7.86
C THR A 7 19.51 17.62 -7.14
N ILE A 8 18.84 16.49 -7.37
CA ILE A 8 17.77 16.03 -6.50
C ILE A 8 18.45 15.30 -5.35
N GLU A 9 18.65 15.99 -4.23
CA GLU A 9 19.00 15.32 -2.98
C GLU A 9 17.80 14.46 -2.58
N PRO A 10 17.96 13.13 -2.40
CA PRO A 10 16.91 12.33 -1.83
C PRO A 10 16.81 12.74 -0.35
N THR A 11 15.86 13.62 -0.04
CA THR A 11 15.46 13.85 1.33
C THR A 11 14.93 12.52 1.85
N ASP A 12 15.78 11.82 2.60
CA ASP A 12 15.43 10.65 3.39
C ASP A 12 14.40 11.09 4.42
N VAL A 13 13.12 11.10 4.02
CA VAL A 13 12.01 11.04 4.96
C VAL A 13 11.96 9.63 5.49
N THR A 14 12.90 9.32 6.39
CA THR A 14 12.67 8.36 7.47
C THR A 14 11.65 8.98 8.44
N GLU A 15 10.43 9.20 7.97
CA GLU A 15 9.30 9.32 8.88
C GLU A 15 8.81 7.90 9.17
N THR A 16 9.48 7.27 10.12
CA THR A 16 8.91 6.16 10.91
C THR A 16 7.77 6.74 11.75
N THR A 17 6.65 7.07 11.12
CA THR A 17 5.37 7.23 11.80
C THR A 17 4.82 5.82 11.90
N ALA A 18 4.79 5.30 13.13
CA ALA A 18 4.26 4.00 13.55
C ALA A 18 3.51 3.29 12.42
N ALA A 19 4.09 2.18 11.93
CA ALA A 19 3.39 1.24 11.06
C ALA A 19 2.17 0.73 11.85
N ASP A 20 1.10 1.51 11.80
CA ASP A 20 -0.25 1.08 12.03
C ASP A 20 -0.41 -0.02 10.99
N THR A 21 -0.13 -1.25 11.39
CA THR A 21 -0.31 -2.44 10.56
C THR A 21 -1.80 -2.53 10.34
N ARG A 22 -2.29 -1.73 9.39
CA ARG A 22 -3.71 -1.61 9.07
C ARG A 22 -4.13 -3.00 8.65
N GLN A 23 -4.87 -3.68 9.50
CA GLN A 23 -5.41 -4.97 9.15
C GLN A 23 -6.42 -4.75 8.03
N CYS A 24 -6.38 -5.59 7.01
CA CYS A 24 -7.40 -5.50 5.98
C CYS A 24 -8.77 -5.89 6.55
N ALA A 25 -9.81 -5.12 6.22
CA ALA A 25 -11.18 -5.43 6.65
C ALA A 25 -11.78 -6.66 5.93
N VAL A 26 -11.09 -7.20 4.91
CA VAL A 26 -11.54 -8.33 4.08
C VAL A 26 -10.80 -9.63 4.41
N CYS A 27 -9.52 -9.54 4.76
CA CYS A 27 -8.64 -10.69 4.94
C CYS A 27 -7.78 -10.57 6.20
N PRO A 28 -7.31 -11.70 6.76
CA PRO A 28 -6.68 -11.72 8.09
C PRO A 28 -5.23 -11.21 8.13
N HIS A 29 -4.67 -10.77 7.00
CA HIS A 29 -3.28 -10.35 6.88
C HIS A 29 -3.16 -8.81 6.78
N PRO A 30 -1.97 -8.24 7.05
CA PRO A 30 -1.79 -6.79 7.04
C PRO A 30 -1.97 -6.19 5.64
N TRP A 31 -2.34 -4.91 5.61
CA TRP A 31 -2.48 -4.13 4.37
C TRP A 31 -1.19 -4.11 3.54
N GLU A 32 -0.03 -4.15 4.18
CA GLU A 32 1.29 -4.13 3.53
C GLU A 32 1.58 -5.37 2.67
N ALA A 33 0.94 -6.50 2.97
CA ALA A 33 1.05 -7.71 2.14
C ALA A 33 0.27 -7.59 0.81
N HIS A 34 -0.48 -6.51 0.60
CA HIS A 34 -1.26 -6.34 -0.62
C HIS A 34 -0.38 -5.79 -1.74
N ASP A 35 -0.41 -6.46 -2.88
CA ASP A 35 0.01 -5.83 -4.13
C ASP A 35 -1.05 -4.79 -4.59
N ARG A 36 -0.74 -4.04 -5.65
CA ARG A 36 -1.64 -3.01 -6.19
C ARG A 36 -3.00 -3.55 -6.63
N ILE A 37 -3.06 -4.79 -7.09
CA ILE A 37 -4.29 -5.49 -7.47
C ILE A 37 -5.07 -5.89 -6.22
N ALA A 38 -4.41 -6.54 -5.26
CA ALA A 38 -5.02 -6.91 -3.97
C ALA A 38 -5.62 -5.70 -3.25
N MET A 39 -4.91 -4.55 -3.20
CA MET A 39 -5.43 -3.33 -2.57
C MET A 39 -6.76 -2.89 -3.20
N ARG A 40 -6.83 -2.84 -4.54
CA ARG A 40 -8.05 -2.44 -5.26
C ARG A 40 -9.20 -3.42 -5.04
N PHE A 41 -8.91 -4.72 -5.09
CA PHE A 41 -9.89 -5.78 -4.88
C PHE A 41 -10.47 -5.71 -3.47
N CYS A 42 -9.60 -5.64 -2.45
CA CYS A 42 -10.03 -5.59 -1.06
C CYS A 42 -10.83 -4.32 -0.77
N THR A 43 -10.42 -3.14 -1.27
CA THR A 43 -11.22 -1.91 -1.11
C THR A 43 -12.62 -2.03 -1.70
N ALA A 44 -12.75 -2.56 -2.92
CA ALA A 44 -14.07 -2.76 -3.54
C ALA A 44 -14.91 -3.78 -2.76
N THR A 45 -14.28 -4.85 -2.27
CA THR A 45 -14.92 -5.91 -1.49
C THR A 45 -15.49 -5.41 -0.16
N VAL A 46 -14.82 -4.46 0.50
CA VAL A 46 -15.35 -3.78 1.70
C VAL A 46 -16.63 -3.01 1.37
N SER A 47 -16.65 -2.25 0.27
CA SER A 47 -17.81 -1.46 -0.13
C SER A 47 -19.03 -2.32 -0.47
N GLU A 48 -18.80 -3.48 -1.09
CA GLU A 48 -19.84 -4.40 -1.53
C GLU A 48 -20.21 -5.46 -0.46
N ASN A 49 -19.60 -5.40 0.74
CA ASN A 49 -19.74 -6.36 1.84
C ASN A 49 -19.69 -7.83 1.40
N HIS A 50 -18.68 -8.15 0.60
CA HIS A 50 -18.65 -9.40 -0.14
C HIS A 50 -17.68 -10.40 0.51
N THR A 51 -18.18 -11.55 0.97
CA THR A 51 -17.41 -12.56 1.71
C THR A 51 -16.78 -13.63 0.80
N ARG A 52 -16.49 -13.28 -0.46
CA ARG A 52 -15.73 -14.16 -1.35
C ARG A 52 -14.26 -13.87 -1.07
N GLY A 53 -13.47 -14.89 -0.72
CA GLY A 53 -12.11 -14.75 -0.18
C GLY A 53 -11.18 -13.80 -0.96
N CYS A 54 -10.06 -13.41 -0.36
CA CYS A 54 -9.15 -12.42 -0.95
C CYS A 54 -8.24 -12.99 -2.04
N VAL A 55 -7.87 -12.15 -3.00
CA VAL A 55 -6.89 -12.46 -4.07
C VAL A 55 -5.44 -12.23 -3.66
N CYS A 56 -5.20 -11.86 -2.41
CA CYS A 56 -3.87 -11.49 -1.92
C CYS A 56 -2.92 -12.68 -1.97
N GLY A 57 -1.65 -12.41 -2.34
CA GLY A 57 -0.55 -13.34 -2.09
C GLY A 57 -0.25 -13.37 -0.59
N SER A 58 -0.09 -14.57 -0.05
CA SER A 58 0.13 -14.85 1.39
C SER A 58 1.22 -14.01 2.03
#